data_AF-A0A971TNB8-F1
#
_entry.id   AF-A0A971TNB8-F1
#
_cell.length_a   1.000
_cell.length_b   1.000
_cell.length_c   1.000
_cell.angle_alpha   90.00
_cell.angle_beta   90.00
_cell.angle_gamma   90.00
#
_symmetry.space_group_name_H-M   'P 1'
#
loop_
_entity.id
_entity.type
_entity.pdbx_description
1 polymer ?
#
loop_
_entity_poly.entity_id
_entity_poly.type
_entity_poly.pdbx_seq_one_letter_code
_entity_poly.pdbx_strand_id
1 'polypeptide(L)'
;AAEQPRCDRFEISPTGPLLGQRTTRLEGPAARIEEPILEAEGLGEEQFRQMKKLGARGGRRPLRFQPRGAAVTTGTDDLGPYLELRFELDSGCYATTLIAEITKNPVEDEPTEPTPEEAGTD
;
A
#
# COMPACT_ATOMS: atom_id res chain seq x y z
N ALA A 1 9.15 -19.08 -11.07
CA ALA A 1 9.57 -20.11 -10.09
C ALA A 1 10.90 -19.75 -9.42
N ALA A 2 11.95 -19.37 -10.18
CA ALA A 2 13.28 -19.07 -9.61
C ALA A 2 13.26 -18.04 -8.46
N GLU A 3 12.41 -17.01 -8.55
CA GLU A 3 12.32 -15.95 -7.53
C GLU A 3 11.40 -16.29 -6.34
N GLN A 4 10.59 -17.35 -6.43
CA GLN A 4 9.61 -17.69 -5.39
C GLN A 4 10.28 -17.95 -4.02
N PRO A 5 11.39 -18.70 -3.92
CA PRO A 5 12.06 -18.92 -2.63
C PRO A 5 12.60 -17.63 -1.99
N ARG A 6 13.04 -16.66 -2.81
CA ARG A 6 13.49 -15.35 -2.31
C ARG A 6 12.30 -14.53 -1.79
N CYS A 7 11.16 -14.62 -2.48
CA CYS A 7 9.90 -14.06 -2.01
C CYS A 7 9.47 -14.72 -0.69
N ASP A 8 9.48 -16.04 -0.58
CA ASP A 8 9.04 -16.72 0.66
C ASP A 8 9.89 -16.32 1.88
N ARG A 9 11.18 -16.02 1.67
CA ARG A 9 12.11 -15.53 2.70
C ARG A 9 12.15 -14.01 2.87
N PHE A 10 11.23 -13.27 2.26
CA PHE A 10 11.17 -11.79 2.32
C PHE A 10 12.41 -11.05 1.76
N GLU A 11 13.28 -11.70 0.97
CA GLU A 11 14.43 -11.03 0.32
C GLU A 11 13.99 -10.06 -0.79
N ILE A 12 12.85 -10.37 -1.41
CA ILE A 12 12.16 -9.54 -2.38
C ILE A 12 10.67 -9.53 -2.04
N SER A 13 9.94 -8.52 -2.50
CA SER A 13 8.49 -8.47 -2.36
C SER A 13 7.85 -8.16 -3.71
N PRO A 14 6.67 -8.76 -4.01
CA PRO A 14 5.80 -8.21 -5.02
C PRO A 14 5.54 -6.74 -4.72
N THR A 15 5.36 -5.94 -5.76
CA THR A 15 5.09 -4.52 -5.63
C THR A 15 3.73 -4.21 -6.25
N GLY A 16 3.15 -3.07 -5.94
CA GLY A 16 2.04 -2.44 -6.65
C GLY A 16 2.46 -1.10 -7.26
N PRO A 17 1.72 -0.59 -8.26
CA PRO A 17 2.05 0.67 -8.91
C PRO A 17 1.73 1.86 -8.01
N LEU A 18 2.64 2.82 -7.92
CA LEU A 18 2.32 4.20 -7.53
C LEU A 18 2.37 5.03 -8.81
N LEU A 19 1.25 5.53 -9.28
CA LEU A 19 1.17 6.17 -10.60
C LEU A 19 1.90 7.51 -10.65
N GLY A 20 2.65 7.75 -11.72
CA GLY A 20 3.46 8.94 -11.92
C GLY A 20 4.68 8.70 -12.82
N GLN A 21 5.58 9.66 -12.86
CA GLN A 21 6.67 9.74 -13.84
C GLN A 21 7.62 8.53 -13.86
N ARG A 22 7.84 7.89 -12.71
CA ARG A 22 8.77 6.78 -12.51
C ARG A 22 8.07 5.43 -12.37
N THR A 23 6.76 5.35 -12.59
CA THR A 23 6.05 4.08 -12.56
C THR A 23 6.51 3.22 -13.73
N THR A 24 6.95 2.00 -13.44
CA THR A 24 7.27 1.01 -14.46
C THR A 24 6.02 0.21 -14.79
N ARG A 25 5.59 0.22 -16.05
CA ARG A 25 4.57 -0.71 -16.57
C ARG A 25 5.15 -2.12 -16.52
N LEU A 26 4.35 -3.07 -16.02
CA LEU A 26 4.76 -4.46 -15.98
C LEU A 26 4.39 -5.15 -17.30
N GLU A 27 4.98 -6.31 -17.52
CA GLU A 27 4.68 -7.19 -18.65
C GLU A 27 4.29 -8.58 -18.15
N GLY A 28 3.76 -9.42 -19.06
CA GLY A 28 3.52 -10.83 -18.79
C GLY A 28 2.47 -11.08 -17.69
N PRO A 29 2.66 -12.08 -16.81
CA PRO A 29 1.67 -12.43 -15.79
C PRO A 29 1.30 -11.30 -14.83
N ALA A 30 2.25 -10.43 -14.48
CA ALA A 30 1.98 -9.33 -13.56
C ALA A 30 1.16 -8.21 -14.22
N ALA A 31 1.40 -7.93 -15.50
CA ALA A 31 0.55 -7.02 -16.29
C ALA A 31 -0.89 -7.50 -16.35
N ARG A 32 -1.11 -8.81 -16.55
CA ARG A 32 -2.47 -9.40 -16.56
C ARG A 32 -3.22 -9.28 -15.24
N ILE A 33 -2.53 -8.96 -14.14
CA ILE A 33 -3.15 -8.69 -12.84
C ILE A 33 -3.38 -7.18 -12.69
N GLU A 34 -2.39 -6.35 -13.02
CA GLU A 34 -2.46 -4.90 -12.79
C GLU A 34 -3.31 -4.14 -13.80
N GLU A 35 -3.20 -4.46 -15.09
CA GLU A 35 -3.86 -3.70 -16.17
C GLU A 35 -5.39 -3.65 -16.04
N PRO A 36 -6.09 -4.77 -15.78
CA PRO A 36 -7.56 -4.73 -15.63
C PRO A 36 -8.03 -3.86 -14.47
N ILE A 37 -7.25 -3.80 -13.38
CA ILE A 37 -7.56 -2.96 -12.21
C ILE A 37 -7.37 -1.49 -12.57
N LEU A 38 -6.24 -1.15 -13.20
CA LEU A 38 -5.99 0.22 -13.64
C LEU A 38 -7.04 0.70 -14.66
N GLU A 39 -7.48 -0.17 -15.57
CA GLU A 39 -8.55 0.14 -16.52
C GLU A 39 -9.89 0.35 -15.81
N ALA A 40 -10.25 -0.52 -14.86
CA ALA A 40 -11.49 -0.41 -14.09
C ALA A 40 -11.57 0.89 -13.26
N GLU A 41 -10.42 1.33 -12.74
CA GLU A 41 -10.29 2.60 -11.99
C GLU A 41 -10.15 3.83 -12.92
N GLY A 42 -10.23 3.66 -14.24
CA GLY A 42 -10.05 4.76 -15.20
C GLY A 42 -8.63 5.34 -15.22
N LEU A 43 -7.63 4.61 -14.72
CA LEU A 43 -6.23 5.01 -14.61
C LEU A 43 -5.44 4.62 -15.87
N GLY A 44 -5.94 5.06 -17.02
CA GLY A 44 -5.37 4.80 -18.34
C GLY A 44 -4.15 5.67 -18.68
N GLU A 45 -3.75 5.67 -19.96
CA GLU A 45 -2.60 6.46 -20.42
C GLU A 45 -2.78 7.97 -20.23
N GLU A 46 -4.01 8.47 -20.35
CA GLU A 46 -4.29 9.90 -20.23
C GLU A 46 -4.06 10.40 -18.79
N GLN A 47 -4.59 9.69 -17.80
CA GLN A 47 -4.39 9.95 -16.39
C GLN A 47 -2.91 9.85 -16.04
N PHE A 48 -2.21 8.88 -16.63
CA PHE A 48 -0.75 8.76 -16.49
C PHE A 48 -0.01 9.99 -17.04
N ARG A 49 -0.40 10.49 -18.23
CA ARG A 49 0.15 11.73 -18.80
C ARG A 49 -0.14 12.93 -17.91
N GLN A 50 -1.35 13.04 -17.35
CA GLN A 50 -1.74 14.12 -16.46
C GLN A 50 -0.94 14.09 -15.15
N MET A 51 -0.82 12.94 -14.50
CA MET A 51 0.02 12.76 -13.31
C MET A 51 1.48 13.14 -13.57
N LYS A 52 2.01 12.81 -14.75
CA LYS A 52 3.35 13.23 -15.18
C LYS A 52 3.45 14.76 -15.32
N LYS A 53 2.45 15.44 -15.88
CA LYS A 53 2.40 16.91 -15.97
C LYS A 53 2.34 17.58 -14.60
N LEU A 54 1.59 17.00 -13.66
CA LEU A 54 1.46 17.49 -12.28
C LEU A 54 2.69 17.20 -11.40
N GLY A 55 3.73 16.55 -11.94
CA GLY A 55 4.96 16.27 -11.20
C GLY A 55 4.85 15.10 -10.22
N ALA A 56 3.80 14.27 -10.32
CA ALA A 56 3.68 13.06 -9.49
C ALA A 56 4.86 12.13 -9.78
N ARG A 57 5.73 11.92 -8.78
CA ARG A 57 6.96 11.14 -8.96
C ARG A 57 6.67 9.71 -9.39
N GLY A 58 5.63 9.09 -8.83
CA GLY A 58 5.30 7.69 -9.06
C GLY A 58 6.42 6.73 -8.64
N GLY A 59 6.24 5.46 -8.95
CA GLY A 59 7.18 4.39 -8.66
C GLY A 59 6.45 3.08 -8.43
N ARG A 60 7.05 2.22 -7.60
CA ARG A 60 6.47 0.95 -7.19
C ARG A 60 6.67 0.75 -5.70
N ARG A 61 5.65 0.23 -5.04
CA ARG A 61 5.63 0.06 -3.58
C ARG A 61 5.50 -1.42 -3.24
N PRO A 62 6.35 -1.99 -2.35
CA PRO A 62 6.16 -3.35 -1.87
C PRO A 62 4.75 -3.56 -1.31
N LEU A 63 4.10 -4.66 -1.70
CA LEU A 63 2.74 -5.01 -1.24
C LEU A 63 2.72 -5.64 0.16
N ARG A 64 3.89 -5.85 0.74
CA ARG A 64 4.08 -6.41 2.07
C ARG A 64 5.36 -5.87 2.67
N PHE A 65 5.37 -5.76 4.00
CA PHE A 65 6.54 -5.42 4.79
C PHE A 65 6.64 -6.39 5.97
N GLN A 66 7.84 -6.56 6.50
CA GLN A 66 8.10 -7.43 7.64
C GLN A 66 8.50 -6.57 8.85
N PRO A 67 7.70 -6.53 9.93
CA PRO A 67 8.11 -5.89 11.16
C PRO A 67 9.39 -6.55 11.72
N ARG A 68 10.33 -5.73 12.21
CA ARG A 68 11.56 -6.20 12.88
C ARG A 68 11.47 -5.96 14.37
N GLY A 69 12.26 -6.71 15.15
CA GLY A 69 12.33 -6.53 16.61
C GLY A 69 10.98 -6.69 17.30
N ALA A 70 10.09 -7.51 16.75
CA ALA A 70 8.72 -7.66 17.25
C ALA A 70 8.71 -8.32 18.64
N ALA A 71 8.07 -7.66 19.60
CA ALA A 71 7.83 -8.19 20.94
C ALA A 71 6.40 -7.88 21.38
N VAL A 72 5.81 -8.81 22.13
CA VAL A 72 4.47 -8.70 22.69
C VAL A 72 4.53 -9.02 24.18
N THR A 73 3.99 -8.13 24.99
CA THR A 73 3.78 -8.33 26.42
C THR A 73 2.32 -8.08 26.76
N THR A 74 1.85 -8.67 27.85
CA THR A 74 0.51 -8.45 28.38
C THR A 74 0.61 -7.64 29.67
N GLY A 75 -0.38 -6.82 29.95
CA GLY A 75 -0.49 -6.09 31.21
C GLY A 75 -1.94 -5.80 31.57
N THR A 76 -2.12 -5.09 32.68
CA THR A 76 -3.43 -4.60 33.14
C THR A 76 -3.27 -3.19 33.66
N ASP A 77 -4.22 -2.31 33.33
CA ASP A 77 -4.35 -0.98 33.89
C ASP A 77 -5.80 -0.72 34.38
N ASP A 78 -6.11 0.53 34.73
CA ASP A 78 -7.45 0.93 35.21
C ASP A 78 -8.57 0.70 34.17
N LEU A 79 -8.23 0.50 32.89
CA LEU A 79 -9.16 0.20 31.80
C LEU A 79 -9.28 -1.30 31.49
N GLY A 80 -8.44 -2.13 32.10
CA GLY A 80 -8.49 -3.59 31.99
C GLY A 80 -7.22 -4.21 31.39
N PRO A 81 -7.29 -5.45 30.89
CA PRO A 81 -6.14 -6.13 30.30
C PRO A 81 -5.78 -5.52 28.93
N TYR A 82 -4.49 -5.40 28.64
CA TYR A 82 -3.97 -4.87 27.39
C TYR A 82 -2.82 -5.70 26.81
N LEU A 83 -2.54 -5.46 25.52
CA LEU A 83 -1.34 -5.91 24.82
C LEU A 83 -0.42 -4.73 24.57
N GLU A 84 0.85 -4.86 24.95
CA GLU A 84 1.90 -3.92 24.61
C GLU A 84 2.74 -4.50 23.47
N LEU A 85 2.77 -3.78 22.34
CA LEU A 85 3.47 -4.18 21.14
C LEU A 85 4.71 -3.29 20.94
N ARG A 86 5.86 -3.90 20.64
CA ARG A 86 7.07 -3.21 20.20
C ARG A 86 7.51 -3.78 18.87
N PHE A 87 7.83 -2.93 17.91
CA PHE A 87 8.30 -3.33 16.59
C PHE A 87 8.93 -2.15 15.86
N GLU A 88 9.77 -2.45 14.88
CA GLU A 88 10.37 -1.49 13.96
C GLU A 88 9.82 -1.71 12.55
N LEU A 89 9.49 -0.61 11.86
CA LEU A 89 9.02 -0.63 10.48
C LEU A 89 9.93 0.21 9.58
N ASP A 90 10.01 -0.16 8.31
CA ASP A 90 10.69 0.67 7.31
C ASP A 90 9.92 1.99 7.08
N SER A 91 10.65 3.03 6.68
CA SER A 91 10.06 4.34 6.38
C SER A 91 8.93 4.22 5.36
N GLY A 92 7.79 4.85 5.67
CA GLY A 92 6.59 4.80 4.85
C GLY A 92 5.63 3.66 5.19
N CYS A 93 6.02 2.67 6.01
CA CYS A 93 5.09 1.68 6.57
C CYS A 93 4.37 2.25 7.79
N TYR A 94 3.10 1.88 7.97
CA TYR A 94 2.25 2.40 9.05
C TYR A 94 2.03 1.33 10.13
N ALA A 95 2.17 1.73 11.39
CA ALA A 95 1.88 0.86 12.54
C ALA A 95 0.42 0.40 12.57
N THR A 96 -0.50 1.26 12.11
CA THR A 96 -1.93 0.96 12.03
C THR A 96 -2.23 -0.25 11.14
N THR A 97 -1.51 -0.43 10.03
CA THR A 97 -1.64 -1.61 9.16
C THR A 97 -1.28 -2.90 9.91
N LEU A 98 -0.24 -2.88 10.75
CA LEU A 98 0.13 -4.05 11.56
C LEU A 98 -0.90 -4.31 12.66
N ILE A 99 -1.39 -3.25 13.31
CA ILE A 99 -2.42 -3.37 14.36
C ILE A 99 -3.70 -3.96 13.77
N ALA A 100 -4.15 -3.47 12.61
CA ALA A 100 -5.31 -3.99 11.89
C ALA A 100 -5.19 -5.50 11.59
N GLU A 101 -3.99 -5.96 11.21
CA GLU A 101 -3.73 -7.38 10.96
C GLU A 101 -3.77 -8.23 12.25
N ILE A 102 -3.33 -7.68 13.38
CA ILE A 102 -3.37 -8.35 14.70
C ILE A 102 -4.79 -8.41 15.25
N THR A 103 -5.53 -7.30 15.17
CA THR A 103 -6.91 -7.21 15.69
C THR A 103 -7.93 -7.79 14.72
N LYS A 104 -7.52 -8.11 13.48
CA LYS A 104 -8.39 -8.52 12.36
C LYS A 104 -9.49 -7.51 12.10
N ASN A 105 -9.18 -6.24 12.33
CA ASN A 105 -10.06 -5.10 12.07
C ASN A 105 -9.45 -4.26 10.94
N PRO A 106 -9.94 -4.38 9.69
CA PRO A 106 -9.38 -3.63 8.57
C PRO A 106 -9.48 -2.12 8.84
N VAL A 107 -8.49 -1.37 8.37
CA VAL A 107 -8.62 0.10 8.32
C VAL A 107 -9.69 0.37 7.26
N GLU A 108 -10.82 0.94 7.66
CA GLU A 108 -11.85 1.34 6.71
C GLU A 108 -11.31 2.47 5.83
N ASP A 109 -11.36 2.29 4.52
CA ASP A 109 -11.17 3.37 3.56
C ASP A 109 -12.52 4.12 3.49
N GLU A 110 -12.67 5.23 4.24
CA GLU A 110 -13.82 6.11 4.00
C GLU A 110 -13.70 6.67 2.57
N PRO A 111 -14.71 6.49 1.71
CA PRO A 111 -14.69 7.08 0.38
C PRO A 111 -14.61 8.60 0.54
N THR A 112 -13.55 9.20 0.00
CA THR A 112 -13.48 10.65 -0.13
C THR A 112 -14.45 11.04 -1.23
N GLU A 113 -15.69 11.39 -0.88
CA GLU A 113 -16.59 12.03 -1.82
C GLU A 113 -15.94 13.32 -2.33
N PRO A 114 -15.88 13.57 -3.65
CA PRO A 114 -15.31 14.80 -4.17
C PRO A 114 -16.12 15.98 -3.62
N THR A 115 -15.44 16.91 -2.95
CA THR A 115 -16.06 18.17 -2.50
C THR A 115 -16.59 18.94 -3.72
N PRO A 116 -17.80 19.52 -3.67
CA PRO A 116 -18.44 20.21 -4.80
C PRO A 116 -17.62 21.37 -5.42
N GLU A 117 -16.57 21.84 -4.74
CA GLU A 117 -15.75 22.97 -5.17
C GLU A 117 -14.80 22.65 -6.34
N GLU A 118 -14.54 21.36 -6.63
CA GLU A 118 -13.72 20.95 -7.79
C GLU A 118 -14.55 20.73 -9.08
N ALA A 119 -15.87 20.86 -9.01
CA ALA A 119 -16.80 20.67 -10.13
C ALA A 119 -17.29 22.01 -10.72
N GLY A 120 -16.38 22.90 -11.08
CA GLY A 120 -16.75 24.05 -11.92
C GLY A 120 -15.79 25.22 -11.91
N THR A 121 -14.91 25.29 -12.89
CA THR A 121 -14.73 26.49 -13.73
C THR A 121 -14.12 26.05 -15.07
N ASP A 122 -14.99 25.71 -16.02
CA ASP A 122 -14.82 26.01 -17.44
C ASP A 122 -16.21 26.22 -18.06
#